data_AF-A0AAU5UQY5-F1
#
_entry.id   AF-A0AAU5UQY5-F1
#
_cell.length_a   1.000
_cell.length_b   1.000
_cell.length_c   1.000
_cell.angle_alpha   90.00
_cell.angle_beta   90.00
_cell.angle_gamma   90.00
#
_symmetry.space_group_name_H-M   'P 1'
#
loop_
_entity.id
_entity.type
_entity.pdbx_description
1 polymer ?
#
loop_
_entity_poly.entity_id
_entity_poly.type
_entity_poly.pdbx_seq_one_letter_code
_entity_poly.pdbx_strand_id
1 'polypeptide(L)'
;MSAARLLAALLATLAFVPALPAQADTPELPDRIAAAWRTDHVSVDERLRPTMPASELARIRTAIRSAGLPVYVALVPQSPYLRASGYDLPTLLHARIGEPGVYIVAVVYDNYWSDNAELFRPAGLRGRDLYSVRADDKQDSDVVDERPAPQIVRTIQQASTAYDGRPLPPVPPADLEPQHSDGGLSVTDKENRSAYIGIGVGAVLGFALVLFLGLRRRRPAKQTNLHRSDGPPIDAWDVELKADDKIKQAERALARLDKRNNKTTKQLDQRDDAYRRLDAARRLRADQPEDLLAAAGALVLARQAERVASGAELQPPCFFDPLHNPGTTQVDWEDEVEVPACQSCASVLRRGRTPIGLRVWSKSGLLGHDRKKVPYWTLDPEDNPMVATGFGALSDDLPERIGVR
;
A
#
# COMPACT_ATOMS: atom_id res chain seq x y z
N MET A 1 -8.97 -82.45 1.50
CA MET A 1 -7.99 -81.44 1.03
C MET A 1 -8.77 -80.20 0.59
N SER A 2 -9.69 -79.68 1.40
CA SER A 2 -9.49 -78.74 2.52
C SER A 2 -9.05 -77.36 2.01
N ALA A 3 -10.00 -76.42 2.01
CA ALA A 3 -9.93 -75.03 1.54
C ALA A 3 -8.68 -74.25 1.99
N ALA A 4 -7.97 -74.72 3.02
CA ALA A 4 -6.69 -74.23 3.47
C ALA A 4 -5.59 -74.23 2.38
N ARG A 5 -5.61 -75.17 1.42
CA ARG A 5 -4.58 -75.22 0.35
C ARG A 5 -4.83 -74.19 -0.76
N LEU A 6 -6.08 -73.83 -1.02
CA LEU A 6 -6.43 -72.76 -1.96
C LEU A 6 -6.14 -71.38 -1.38
N LEU A 7 -6.32 -71.19 -0.06
CA LEU A 7 -5.98 -69.94 0.62
C LEU A 7 -4.46 -69.69 0.65
N ALA A 8 -3.66 -70.74 0.84
CA ALA A 8 -2.20 -70.64 0.84
C ALA A 8 -1.62 -70.27 -0.54
N ALA A 9 -2.24 -70.76 -1.63
CA ALA A 9 -1.82 -70.41 -2.99
C ALA A 9 -2.17 -68.95 -3.37
N LEU A 10 -3.27 -68.41 -2.83
CA LEU A 10 -3.69 -67.03 -3.06
C LEU A 10 -2.89 -66.00 -2.23
N LEU A 11 -2.38 -66.41 -1.06
CA LEU A 11 -1.47 -65.59 -0.25
C LEU A 11 -0.05 -65.53 -0.82
N ALA A 12 0.40 -66.59 -1.52
CA ALA A 12 1.72 -66.61 -2.14
C ALA A 12 1.83 -65.72 -3.39
N THR A 13 0.73 -65.47 -4.11
CA THR A 13 0.72 -64.57 -5.28
C THR A 13 0.63 -63.09 -4.91
N LEU A 14 0.14 -62.74 -3.71
CA LEU A 14 0.12 -61.37 -3.21
C LEU A 14 1.48 -60.88 -2.66
N ALA A 15 2.42 -61.79 -2.39
CA ALA A 15 3.76 -61.45 -1.90
C ALA A 15 4.74 -61.02 -3.01
N PHE A 16 4.33 -61.09 -4.27
CA PHE A 16 5.17 -60.75 -5.44
C PHE A 16 4.60 -59.59 -6.28
N VAL A 17 3.80 -58.71 -5.68
CA VAL A 17 3.50 -57.41 -6.29
C VAL A 17 4.74 -56.54 -6.10
N PRO A 18 5.46 -56.13 -7.17
CA PRO A 18 6.54 -55.17 -7.03
C PRO A 18 5.94 -53.90 -6.43
N ALA A 19 6.44 -53.47 -5.28
CA ALA A 19 6.15 -52.15 -4.76
C ALA A 19 6.58 -51.15 -5.83
N LEU A 20 5.60 -50.58 -6.54
CA LEU A 20 5.84 -49.43 -7.40
C LEU A 20 6.51 -48.38 -6.52
N PRO A 21 7.67 -47.81 -6.90
CA PRO A 21 8.25 -46.73 -6.13
C PRO A 21 7.18 -45.65 -6.00
N ALA A 22 6.85 -45.29 -4.76
CA ALA A 22 5.99 -44.16 -4.49
C ALA A 22 6.59 -42.96 -5.23
N GLN A 23 5.92 -42.49 -6.28
CA GLN A 23 6.30 -41.24 -6.91
C GLN A 23 6.03 -40.17 -5.87
N ALA A 24 7.08 -39.71 -5.20
CA ALA A 24 7.00 -38.49 -4.42
C ALA A 24 6.54 -37.39 -5.37
N ASP A 25 5.41 -36.75 -5.05
CA ASP A 25 4.95 -35.58 -5.78
C ASP A 25 6.12 -34.61 -5.91
N THR A 26 6.40 -34.18 -7.13
CA THR A 26 7.48 -33.21 -7.36
C THR A 26 7.03 -31.92 -6.69
N PRO A 27 7.79 -31.38 -5.71
CA PRO A 27 7.34 -30.19 -4.99
C PRO A 27 7.08 -29.06 -5.98
N GLU A 28 6.04 -28.26 -5.73
CA GLU A 28 5.70 -27.15 -6.61
C GLU A 28 6.87 -26.15 -6.74
N LEU A 29 6.90 -25.39 -7.82
CA LEU A 29 8.00 -24.44 -8.08
C LEU A 29 8.28 -23.50 -6.89
N PRO A 30 7.27 -22.89 -6.23
CA PRO A 30 7.51 -22.04 -5.07
C PRO A 30 8.14 -22.78 -3.89
N ASP A 31 7.72 -24.03 -3.65
CA ASP A 31 8.25 -24.84 -2.54
C ASP A 31 9.71 -25.23 -2.78
N ARG A 32 10.08 -25.54 -4.03
CA ARG A 32 11.48 -25.84 -4.39
C ARG A 32 12.38 -24.62 -4.21
N ILE A 33 11.95 -23.45 -4.65
CA ILE A 33 12.70 -22.21 -4.50
C ILE A 33 12.85 -21.88 -3.01
N ALA A 34 11.74 -21.90 -2.25
CA ALA A 34 11.78 -21.62 -0.82
C ALA A 34 12.67 -22.62 -0.05
N ALA A 35 12.65 -23.90 -0.42
CA ALA A 35 13.54 -24.90 0.16
C ALA A 35 15.02 -24.61 -0.14
N ALA A 36 15.36 -24.20 -1.36
CA ALA A 36 16.72 -23.82 -1.74
C ALA A 36 17.20 -22.58 -0.97
N TRP A 37 16.32 -21.59 -0.77
CA TRP A 37 16.65 -20.36 -0.04
C TRP A 37 16.92 -20.55 1.45
N ARG A 38 16.50 -21.67 2.05
CA ARG A 38 16.88 -21.99 3.43
C ARG A 38 18.36 -22.33 3.58
N THR A 39 19.06 -22.66 2.48
CA THR A 39 20.50 -22.97 2.48
C THR A 39 21.34 -21.91 1.78
N ASP A 40 20.92 -21.44 0.61
CA ASP A 40 21.55 -20.33 -0.12
C ASP A 40 20.47 -19.40 -0.64
N HIS A 41 20.51 -18.12 -0.25
CA HIS A 41 19.57 -17.10 -0.70
C HIS A 41 19.62 -16.84 -2.21
N VAL A 42 20.57 -17.43 -2.94
CA VAL A 42 20.58 -17.48 -4.40
C VAL A 42 20.27 -18.88 -4.89
N SER A 43 19.12 -19.06 -5.54
CA SER A 43 18.73 -20.33 -6.17
C SER A 43 18.75 -20.21 -7.69
N VAL A 44 19.46 -21.12 -8.36
CA VAL A 44 19.46 -21.25 -9.83
C VAL A 44 18.76 -22.55 -10.21
N ASP A 45 17.72 -22.47 -11.03
CA ASP A 45 17.01 -23.64 -11.57
C ASP A 45 18.00 -24.54 -12.31
N GLU A 46 17.82 -25.86 -12.15
CA GLU A 46 18.71 -26.88 -12.71
C GLU A 46 18.95 -26.68 -14.21
N ARG A 47 17.92 -26.26 -14.96
CA ARG A 47 17.99 -26.07 -16.41
C ARG A 47 18.93 -24.95 -16.82
N LEU A 48 19.19 -23.99 -15.93
CA LEU A 48 20.03 -22.82 -16.19
C LEU A 48 21.47 -23.00 -15.70
N ARG A 49 21.74 -23.97 -14.82
CA ARG A 49 23.08 -24.18 -14.24
C ARG A 49 24.20 -24.33 -15.27
N PRO A 50 24.02 -25.05 -16.40
CA PRO A 50 25.10 -25.21 -17.39
C PRO A 50 25.46 -23.92 -18.14
N THR A 51 24.50 -23.00 -18.28
CA THR A 51 24.65 -21.77 -19.05
C THR A 51 24.89 -20.54 -18.18
N MET A 52 24.79 -20.67 -16.86
CA MET A 52 24.91 -19.57 -15.91
C MET A 52 26.39 -19.18 -15.67
N PRO A 53 26.81 -17.95 -16.03
CA PRO A 53 28.19 -17.53 -15.81
C PRO A 53 28.50 -17.36 -14.32
N ALA A 54 29.63 -17.92 -13.86
CA ALA A 54 30.05 -17.82 -12.46
C ALA A 54 30.31 -16.36 -12.02
N SER A 55 30.78 -15.51 -12.94
CA SER A 55 30.98 -14.08 -12.71
C SER A 55 29.67 -13.35 -12.40
N GLU A 56 28.59 -13.64 -13.12
CA GLU A 56 27.27 -13.05 -12.91
C GLU A 56 26.71 -13.42 -11.54
N LEU A 57 26.79 -14.71 -11.15
CA LEU A 57 26.39 -15.15 -9.81
C LEU A 57 27.22 -14.51 -8.70
N ALA A 58 28.54 -14.33 -8.91
CA ALA A 58 29.40 -13.68 -7.94
C ALA A 58 29.03 -12.20 -7.75
N ARG A 59 28.64 -11.50 -8.83
CA ARG A 59 28.14 -10.13 -8.79
C ARG A 59 26.84 -10.04 -7.98
N ILE A 60 25.85 -10.89 -8.28
CA ILE A 60 24.58 -10.94 -7.54
C ILE A 60 24.82 -11.18 -6.05
N ARG A 61 25.63 -12.19 -5.70
CA ARG A 61 25.97 -12.48 -4.30
C ARG A 61 26.67 -11.31 -3.60
N THR A 62 27.49 -10.55 -4.33
CA THR A 62 28.14 -9.36 -3.79
C THR A 62 27.13 -8.26 -3.51
N ALA A 63 26.21 -8.01 -4.43
CA ALA A 63 25.12 -7.05 -4.23
C ALA A 63 24.26 -7.41 -3.02
N ILE A 64 23.87 -8.69 -2.88
CA ILE A 64 23.14 -9.21 -1.70
C ILE A 64 23.87 -8.89 -0.40
N ARG A 65 25.18 -9.15 -0.31
CA ARG A 65 25.96 -8.85 0.90
C ARG A 65 26.04 -7.35 1.21
N SER A 66 26.06 -6.49 0.20
CA SER A 66 26.12 -5.04 0.36
C SER A 66 24.75 -4.37 0.59
N ALA A 67 23.66 -5.11 0.42
CA ALA A 67 22.31 -4.55 0.44
C ALA A 67 21.94 -4.01 1.82
N GLY A 68 22.46 -4.57 2.92
CA GLY A 68 22.11 -4.12 4.27
C GLY A 68 20.69 -4.52 4.72
N LEU A 69 20.02 -5.39 3.95
CA LEU A 69 18.77 -6.07 4.27
C LEU A 69 18.81 -7.51 3.70
N PRO A 70 18.02 -8.45 4.20
CA PRO A 70 17.92 -9.79 3.61
C PRO A 70 17.42 -9.70 2.16
N VAL A 71 18.10 -10.40 1.25
CA VAL A 71 17.74 -10.49 -0.17
C VAL A 71 17.76 -11.95 -0.59
N TYR A 72 16.70 -12.36 -1.27
CA TYR A 72 16.48 -13.70 -1.83
C TYR A 72 16.32 -13.58 -3.34
N VAL A 73 17.08 -14.35 -4.11
CA VAL A 73 17.10 -14.29 -5.58
C VAL A 73 16.92 -15.67 -6.17
N ALA A 74 15.93 -15.80 -7.06
CA ALA A 74 15.66 -17.02 -7.81
C ALA A 74 15.83 -16.76 -9.29
N LEU A 75 16.70 -17.52 -9.95
CA LEU A 75 16.91 -17.48 -11.39
C LEU A 75 16.23 -18.70 -12.01
N VAL A 76 15.19 -18.47 -12.80
CA VAL A 76 14.32 -19.52 -13.33
C VAL A 76 14.02 -19.31 -14.83
N PRO A 77 13.88 -20.38 -15.62
CA PRO A 77 13.42 -20.24 -17.00
C PRO A 77 11.93 -19.95 -17.04
N GLN A 78 11.46 -19.28 -18.09
CA GLN A 78 10.03 -19.10 -18.32
C GLN A 78 9.31 -20.47 -18.32
N SER A 79 8.18 -20.53 -17.62
CA SER A 79 7.31 -21.72 -17.57
C SER A 79 5.84 -21.32 -17.64
N PRO A 80 4.92 -22.25 -17.99
CA PRO A 80 3.48 -21.97 -17.97
C PRO A 80 2.98 -21.46 -16.61
N TYR A 81 3.54 -21.98 -15.52
CA TYR A 81 3.25 -21.51 -14.16
C TYR A 81 3.63 -20.03 -13.99
N LEU A 82 4.84 -19.64 -14.39
CA LEU A 82 5.30 -18.25 -14.28
C LEU A 82 4.54 -17.28 -15.19
N ARG A 83 4.00 -17.76 -16.32
CA ARG A 83 3.11 -16.93 -17.15
C ARG A 83 1.79 -16.61 -16.46
N ALA A 84 1.28 -17.54 -15.63
CA ALA A 84 0.02 -17.36 -14.92
C ALA A 84 0.17 -16.64 -13.57
N SER A 85 1.28 -16.86 -12.85
CA SER A 85 1.46 -16.43 -11.46
C SER A 85 2.80 -15.73 -11.17
N GLY A 86 3.51 -15.28 -12.20
CA GLY A 86 4.85 -14.69 -12.04
C GLY A 86 4.90 -13.45 -11.14
N TYR A 87 3.85 -12.60 -11.22
CA TYR A 87 3.75 -11.38 -10.41
C TYR A 87 3.52 -11.65 -8.92
N ASP A 88 2.76 -12.69 -8.58
CA ASP A 88 2.43 -13.04 -7.19
C ASP A 88 3.51 -13.92 -6.52
N LEU A 89 4.48 -14.40 -7.30
CA LEU A 89 5.47 -15.37 -6.81
C LEU A 89 6.36 -14.81 -5.68
N PRO A 90 6.86 -13.57 -5.72
CA PRO A 90 7.56 -12.96 -4.57
C PRO A 90 6.72 -13.01 -3.29
N THR A 91 5.43 -12.68 -3.37
CA THR A 91 4.48 -12.75 -2.23
C THR A 91 4.32 -14.18 -1.72
N LEU A 92 4.14 -15.14 -2.62
CA LEU A 92 3.99 -16.56 -2.27
C LEU A 92 5.26 -17.14 -1.63
N LEU A 93 6.43 -16.67 -2.04
CA LEU A 93 7.70 -17.09 -1.48
C LEU A 93 7.95 -16.44 -0.11
N HIS A 94 7.61 -15.17 0.06
CA HIS A 94 7.64 -14.54 1.38
C HIS A 94 6.74 -15.28 2.37
N ALA A 95 5.54 -15.68 1.97
CA ALA A 95 4.64 -16.48 2.81
C ALA A 95 5.24 -17.83 3.27
N ARG A 96 6.20 -18.38 2.52
CA ARG A 96 6.88 -19.66 2.83
C ARG A 96 8.16 -19.51 3.66
N ILE A 97 8.84 -18.38 3.51
CA ILE A 97 10.08 -18.07 4.22
C ILE A 97 9.77 -17.39 5.56
N GLY A 98 8.83 -16.45 5.57
CA GLY A 98 8.37 -15.73 6.76
C GLY A 98 9.30 -14.61 7.24
N GLU A 99 10.39 -14.34 6.53
CA GLU A 99 11.39 -13.34 6.92
C GLU A 99 11.19 -12.01 6.15
N PRO A 100 11.39 -10.85 6.78
CA PRO A 100 11.42 -9.57 6.08
C PRO A 100 12.62 -9.50 5.15
N GLY A 101 12.48 -8.82 4.01
CA GLY A 101 13.54 -8.68 3.02
C GLY A 101 13.00 -8.45 1.61
N VAL A 102 13.91 -8.52 0.64
CA VAL A 102 13.57 -8.44 -0.78
C VAL A 102 13.58 -9.80 -1.43
N TYR A 103 12.53 -10.08 -2.18
CA TYR A 103 12.27 -11.34 -2.84
C TYR A 103 12.26 -11.10 -4.34
N ILE A 104 13.29 -11.55 -5.04
CA ILE A 104 13.50 -11.33 -6.48
C ILE A 104 13.37 -12.65 -7.21
N VAL A 105 12.46 -12.70 -8.18
CA VAL A 105 12.36 -13.79 -9.15
C VAL A 105 12.76 -13.25 -10.51
N ALA A 106 13.96 -13.62 -10.95
CA ALA A 106 14.48 -13.31 -12.27
C ALA A 106 14.13 -14.42 -13.24
N VAL A 107 13.34 -14.08 -14.26
CA VAL A 107 12.87 -14.99 -15.29
C VAL A 107 13.64 -14.71 -16.57
N VAL A 108 14.24 -15.75 -17.14
CA VAL A 108 14.82 -15.66 -18.48
C VAL A 108 13.77 -16.02 -19.52
N TYR A 109 13.57 -15.08 -20.43
CA TYR A 109 12.88 -15.24 -21.70
C TYR A 109 13.95 -15.47 -22.78
N ASP A 110 13.53 -15.75 -24.02
CA ASP A 110 14.40 -16.16 -25.14
C ASP A 110 15.84 -15.62 -25.05
N ASN A 111 16.02 -14.30 -25.06
CA ASN A 111 17.32 -13.64 -24.96
C ASN A 111 17.42 -12.53 -23.90
N TYR A 112 16.37 -12.31 -23.11
CA TYR A 112 16.36 -11.23 -22.10
C TYR A 112 15.87 -11.74 -20.75
N TRP A 113 16.34 -11.07 -19.70
CA TRP A 113 15.93 -11.27 -18.33
C TRP A 113 14.93 -10.21 -17.92
N SER A 114 13.96 -10.61 -17.12
CA SER A 114 13.08 -9.68 -16.43
C SER A 114 12.88 -10.19 -15.01
N ASP A 115 12.93 -9.27 -14.05
CA ASP A 115 12.68 -9.59 -12.66
C ASP A 115 11.30 -9.12 -12.17
N ASN A 116 10.74 -9.91 -11.27
CA ASN A 116 9.65 -9.51 -10.40
C ASN A 116 10.17 -9.47 -8.99
N ALA A 117 9.94 -8.36 -8.29
CA ALA A 117 10.50 -8.15 -6.97
C ALA A 117 9.53 -7.47 -6.02
N GLU A 118 9.54 -7.91 -4.76
CA GLU A 118 8.75 -7.31 -3.70
C GLU A 118 9.61 -7.10 -2.44
N LEU A 119 9.38 -5.98 -1.74
CA LEU A 119 10.08 -5.60 -0.52
C LEU A 119 9.13 -5.72 0.68
N PHE A 120 9.40 -6.68 1.54
CA PHE A 120 8.69 -6.89 2.80
C PHE A 120 9.47 -6.31 3.96
N ARG A 121 8.82 -5.46 4.77
CA ARG A 121 9.44 -4.81 5.93
C ARG A 121 8.87 -5.40 7.24
N PRO A 122 9.67 -5.44 8.31
CA PRO A 122 9.14 -5.64 9.66
C PRO A 122 8.00 -4.65 9.96
N ALA A 123 6.99 -5.11 10.71
CA ALA A 123 5.86 -4.26 11.08
C ALA A 123 6.31 -2.95 11.73
N GLY A 124 5.68 -1.84 11.35
CA GLY A 124 6.00 -0.50 11.85
C GLY A 124 7.17 0.22 11.16
N LEU A 125 7.99 -0.46 10.34
CA LEU A 125 9.01 0.22 9.53
C LEU A 125 8.39 0.86 8.28
N ARG A 126 8.55 2.18 8.18
CA ARG A 126 8.09 3.00 7.06
C ARG A 126 9.27 3.34 6.14
N GLY A 127 9.05 3.26 4.84
CA GLY A 127 10.02 3.55 3.78
C GLY A 127 9.29 3.69 2.46
N ARG A 128 10.03 3.91 1.37
CA ARG A 128 9.43 4.01 0.03
C ARG A 128 9.03 2.64 -0.49
N ASP A 129 8.02 2.61 -1.33
CA ASP A 129 7.65 1.37 -2.01
C ASP A 129 8.64 1.09 -3.14
N LEU A 130 9.05 -0.17 -3.31
CA LEU A 130 10.04 -0.58 -4.30
C LEU A 130 9.60 -0.16 -5.72
N TYR A 131 8.32 -0.37 -6.03
CA TYR A 131 7.73 0.07 -7.30
C TYR A 131 7.92 1.57 -7.54
N SER A 132 7.68 2.40 -6.53
CA SER A 132 7.86 3.85 -6.62
C SER A 132 9.32 4.25 -6.83
N VAL A 133 10.28 3.55 -6.20
CA VAL A 133 11.71 3.78 -6.44
C VAL A 133 12.09 3.41 -7.86
N ARG A 134 11.63 2.26 -8.37
CA ARG A 134 11.84 1.83 -9.77
C ARG A 134 11.30 2.84 -10.77
N ALA A 135 10.08 3.31 -10.55
CA ALA A 135 9.45 4.29 -11.44
C ALA A 135 10.18 5.65 -11.49
N ASP A 136 10.87 6.03 -10.41
CA ASP A 136 11.65 7.28 -10.38
C ASP A 136 13.08 7.12 -10.91
N ASP A 137 13.54 5.89 -11.12
CA ASP A 137 14.88 5.58 -11.60
C ASP A 137 14.97 5.69 -13.12
N LYS A 138 15.45 6.84 -13.59
CA LYS A 138 15.56 7.13 -15.03
C LYS A 138 16.51 6.21 -15.78
N GLN A 139 17.43 5.52 -15.10
CA GLN A 139 18.37 4.61 -15.72
C GLN A 139 17.85 3.17 -15.77
N ASP A 140 16.72 2.85 -15.13
CA ASP A 140 16.18 1.48 -15.02
C ASP A 140 15.95 0.86 -16.41
N SER A 141 15.40 1.65 -17.34
CA SER A 141 15.16 1.22 -18.73
C SER A 141 16.42 1.09 -19.58
N ASP A 142 17.54 1.69 -19.14
CA ASP A 142 18.81 1.66 -19.88
C ASP A 142 19.69 0.49 -19.42
N VAL A 143 19.28 -0.25 -18.37
CA VAL A 143 20.04 -1.38 -17.84
C VAL A 143 19.94 -2.58 -18.78
N VAL A 144 21.08 -3.14 -19.16
CA VAL A 144 21.18 -4.34 -20.01
C VAL A 144 20.34 -5.48 -19.43
N ASP A 145 19.47 -6.05 -20.26
CA ASP A 145 18.57 -7.14 -19.89
C ASP A 145 19.03 -8.51 -20.42
N GLU A 146 19.98 -8.55 -21.36
CA GLU A 146 20.52 -9.79 -21.94
C GLU A 146 21.32 -10.64 -20.94
N ARG A 147 21.65 -10.08 -19.77
CA ARG A 147 22.38 -10.72 -18.69
C ARG A 147 21.59 -10.63 -17.38
N PRO A 148 21.70 -11.64 -16.50
CA PRO A 148 20.92 -11.65 -15.27
C PRO A 148 21.41 -10.61 -14.24
N ALA A 149 22.72 -10.41 -14.07
CA ALA A 149 23.20 -9.60 -12.95
C ALA A 149 22.86 -8.11 -13.06
N PRO A 150 22.95 -7.42 -14.22
CA PRO A 150 22.68 -5.98 -14.30
C PRO A 150 21.33 -5.57 -13.69
N GLN A 151 20.22 -6.15 -14.17
CA GLN A 151 18.89 -5.86 -13.64
C GLN A 151 18.73 -6.29 -12.18
N ILE A 152 19.13 -7.52 -11.81
CA ILE A 152 19.00 -8.00 -10.43
C ILE A 152 19.77 -7.11 -9.46
N VAL A 153 21.00 -6.74 -9.80
CA VAL A 153 21.84 -5.85 -8.97
C VAL A 153 21.19 -4.47 -8.86
N ARG A 154 20.60 -3.95 -9.94
CA ARG A 154 19.88 -2.67 -9.91
C ARG A 154 18.65 -2.74 -9.00
N THR A 155 17.86 -3.80 -9.10
CA THR A 155 16.70 -4.05 -8.22
C THR A 155 17.11 -4.14 -6.75
N ILE A 156 18.24 -4.76 -6.42
CA ILE A 156 18.79 -4.79 -5.05
C ILE A 156 19.15 -3.39 -4.55
N GLN A 157 19.72 -2.54 -5.41
CA GLN A 157 20.04 -1.15 -5.06
C GLN A 157 18.77 -0.31 -4.85
N GLN A 158 17.78 -0.46 -5.72
CA GLN A 158 16.46 0.20 -5.59
C GLN A 158 15.74 -0.25 -4.33
N ALA A 159 15.80 -1.53 -4.00
CA ALA A 159 15.30 -2.07 -2.74
C ALA A 159 16.01 -1.48 -1.52
N SER A 160 17.33 -1.33 -1.60
CA SER A 160 18.12 -0.70 -0.54
C SER A 160 17.70 0.77 -0.33
N THR A 161 17.57 1.53 -1.43
CA THR A 161 17.03 2.90 -1.41
C THR A 161 15.60 2.97 -0.86
N ALA A 162 14.75 2.01 -1.21
CA ALA A 162 13.39 1.91 -0.69
C ALA A 162 13.35 1.64 0.82
N TYR A 163 14.31 0.85 1.32
CA TYR A 163 14.40 0.41 2.70
C TYR A 163 14.95 1.47 3.66
N ASP A 164 16.04 2.14 3.30
CA ASP A 164 16.73 3.09 4.21
C ASP A 164 16.89 4.52 3.66
N GLY A 165 16.37 4.79 2.46
CA GLY A 165 16.40 6.12 1.85
C GLY A 165 17.76 6.53 1.27
N ARG A 166 18.77 5.66 1.26
CA ARG A 166 20.07 5.99 0.65
C ARG A 166 19.90 6.30 -0.84
N PRO A 167 20.64 7.28 -1.40
CA PRO A 167 20.54 7.59 -2.82
C PRO A 167 20.97 6.40 -3.68
N LEU A 168 20.30 6.22 -4.83
CA LEU A 168 20.69 5.23 -5.81
C LEU A 168 22.11 5.51 -6.33
N PRO A 169 23.02 4.52 -6.30
CA PRO A 169 24.34 4.69 -6.89
C PRO A 169 24.22 4.80 -8.43
N PRO A 170 25.21 5.41 -9.11
CA PRO A 170 25.23 5.43 -10.57
C PRO A 170 25.39 4.01 -11.12
N VAL A 171 24.70 3.71 -12.22
CA VAL A 171 24.84 2.42 -12.92
C VAL A 171 26.21 2.36 -13.62
N PRO A 172 26.97 1.26 -13.48
CA PRO A 172 28.24 1.08 -14.20
C PRO A 172 28.02 1.17 -15.72
N PRO A 173 28.90 1.83 -16.49
CA PRO A 173 28.74 1.93 -17.94
C PRO A 173 28.66 0.57 -18.67
N ALA A 174 29.26 -0.48 -18.10
CA ALA A 174 29.22 -1.83 -18.66
C ALA A 174 27.87 -2.55 -18.46
N ASP A 175 26.98 -1.99 -17.64
CA ASP A 175 25.63 -2.50 -17.38
C ASP A 175 24.55 -1.65 -18.07
N LEU A 176 24.96 -0.64 -18.84
CA LEU A 176 24.07 0.19 -19.63
C LEU A 176 24.12 -0.25 -21.09
N GLU A 177 22.97 -0.23 -21.74
CA GLU A 177 22.92 -0.33 -23.20
C GLU A 177 23.68 0.85 -23.84
N PRO A 178 24.30 0.66 -25.02
CA PRO A 178 24.85 1.76 -25.79
C PRO A 178 23.79 2.85 -25.97
N GLN A 179 24.16 4.13 -25.82
CA GLN A 179 23.21 5.26 -25.90
C GLN A 179 22.30 5.13 -27.13
N HIS A 180 21.03 4.82 -26.90
CA HIS A 180 19.99 4.98 -27.90
C HIS A 180 19.92 6.48 -28.23
N SER A 181 20.39 6.86 -29.42
CA SER A 181 20.20 8.22 -29.93
C SER A 181 18.70 8.54 -29.95
N ASP A 182 18.31 9.65 -29.32
CA ASP A 182 16.95 10.21 -29.25
C ASP A 182 16.02 9.72 -30.38
N GLY A 183 15.22 8.70 -30.07
CA GLY A 183 14.62 7.82 -31.07
C GLY A 183 13.13 7.59 -30.90
N GLY A 184 12.37 8.62 -30.50
CA GLY A 184 10.92 8.65 -30.66
C GLY A 184 10.10 7.81 -29.66
N LEU A 185 9.06 8.44 -29.13
CA LEU A 185 8.02 7.83 -28.29
C LEU A 185 7.62 6.44 -28.84
N SER A 186 7.69 5.43 -27.98
CA SER A 186 7.29 4.05 -28.30
C SER A 186 5.81 3.99 -28.67
N VAL A 187 5.41 2.91 -29.36
CA VAL A 187 4.03 2.71 -29.83
C VAL A 187 3.00 2.74 -28.67
N THR A 188 3.43 2.46 -27.44
CA THR A 188 2.60 2.53 -26.23
C THR A 188 2.32 3.98 -25.78
N ASP A 189 3.20 4.93 -26.08
CA ASP A 189 3.02 6.35 -25.72
C ASP A 189 2.09 7.11 -26.68
N LYS A 190 1.80 6.56 -27.87
CA LYS A 190 0.92 7.19 -28.87
C LYS A 190 -0.57 6.91 -28.63
N GLU A 191 -0.91 5.88 -27.86
CA GLU A 191 -2.30 5.49 -27.62
C GLU A 191 -3.02 6.39 -26.59
N ASN A 192 -2.28 7.08 -25.72
CA ASN A 192 -2.84 7.94 -24.67
C ASN A 192 -3.18 9.38 -25.12
N ARG A 193 -2.94 9.77 -26.38
CA ARG A 193 -3.14 11.16 -26.84
C ARG A 193 -4.33 11.36 -27.77
N SER A 194 -4.90 10.31 -28.34
CA SER A 194 -6.10 10.38 -29.20
C SER A 194 -7.42 10.30 -28.43
N ALA A 195 -7.40 9.83 -27.17
CA ALA A 195 -8.58 9.79 -26.30
C ALA A 195 -8.93 11.16 -25.65
N TYR A 196 -8.01 12.14 -25.65
CA TYR A 196 -8.18 13.39 -24.91
C TYR A 196 -8.77 14.57 -25.71
N ILE A 197 -8.96 14.46 -27.02
CA ILE A 197 -9.54 15.55 -27.85
C ILE A 197 -11.06 15.36 -28.09
N GLY A 198 -11.63 14.19 -27.80
CA GLY A 198 -13.08 13.94 -27.95
C GLY A 198 -13.97 14.41 -26.80
N ILE A 199 -13.44 14.53 -25.57
CA ILE A 199 -14.24 14.79 -24.35
C ILE A 199 -14.29 16.28 -23.98
N GLY A 200 -13.37 17.10 -24.50
CA GLY A 200 -13.22 18.51 -24.11
C GLY A 200 -14.37 19.43 -24.52
N VAL A 201 -15.10 19.13 -25.60
CA VAL A 201 -16.14 20.03 -26.13
C VAL A 201 -17.52 19.77 -25.51
N GLY A 202 -17.82 18.52 -25.13
CA GLY A 202 -19.10 18.17 -24.51
C GLY A 202 -19.25 18.63 -23.06
N ALA A 203 -18.16 18.58 -22.28
CA ALA A 203 -18.18 18.92 -20.85
C ALA A 203 -18.38 20.42 -20.59
N VAL A 204 -17.90 21.29 -21.48
CA VAL A 204 -18.00 22.75 -21.33
C VAL A 204 -19.44 23.24 -21.54
N LEU A 205 -20.17 22.66 -22.50
CA LEU A 205 -21.56 23.04 -22.76
C LEU A 205 -22.53 22.54 -21.67
N GLY A 206 -22.28 21.34 -21.11
CA GLY A 206 -23.04 20.82 -19.98
C GLY A 206 -22.84 21.62 -18.68
N PHE A 207 -21.59 22.03 -18.40
CA PHE A 207 -21.26 22.80 -17.20
C PHE A 207 -21.86 24.22 -17.19
N ALA A 208 -21.91 24.87 -18.35
CA ALA A 208 -22.52 26.20 -18.48
C ALA A 208 -24.04 26.19 -18.23
N LEU A 209 -24.75 25.13 -18.64
CA LEU A 209 -26.20 25.00 -18.45
C LEU A 209 -26.56 24.79 -16.96
N VAL A 210 -25.76 24.00 -16.23
CA VAL A 210 -25.96 23.75 -14.79
C VAL A 210 -25.67 25.00 -13.95
N LEU A 211 -24.63 25.76 -14.29
CA LEU A 211 -24.34 27.05 -13.65
C LEU A 211 -25.47 28.08 -13.88
N PHE A 212 -26.02 28.14 -15.09
CA PHE A 212 -27.10 29.06 -15.43
C PHE A 212 -28.40 28.76 -14.67
N LEU A 213 -28.71 27.47 -14.46
CA LEU A 213 -29.87 27.04 -13.67
C LEU A 213 -29.68 27.22 -12.15
N GLY A 214 -28.46 27.04 -11.64
CA GLY A 214 -28.12 27.23 -10.22
C GLY A 214 -28.12 28.70 -9.77
N LEU A 215 -27.75 29.63 -10.65
CA LEU A 215 -27.68 31.07 -10.34
C LEU A 215 -29.05 31.76 -10.27
N ARG A 216 -30.13 31.11 -10.72
CA ARG A 216 -31.49 31.69 -10.73
C ARG A 216 -32.30 31.47 -9.44
N ARG A 217 -31.78 30.69 -8.48
CA ARG A 217 -32.37 30.53 -7.14
C ARG A 217 -31.54 31.25 -6.08
N ARG A 218 -31.76 32.56 -5.93
CA ARG A 218 -31.37 33.31 -4.73
C ARG A 218 -32.52 34.17 -4.22
N ARG A 219 -32.89 33.98 -2.95
CA ARG A 219 -33.57 34.92 -2.03
C ARG A 219 -33.24 34.51 -0.57
N PRO A 220 -33.40 35.40 0.43
CA PRO A 220 -32.36 36.32 0.90
C PRO A 220 -31.86 35.96 2.31
N ALA A 221 -30.79 36.62 2.72
CA ALA A 221 -30.21 36.52 4.06
C ALA A 221 -31.15 37.05 5.15
N LYS A 222 -31.13 36.40 6.32
CA LYS A 222 -31.64 36.97 7.58
C LYS A 222 -30.59 36.75 8.67
N GLN A 223 -30.13 37.86 9.25
CA GLN A 223 -29.20 37.94 10.38
C GLN A 223 -29.94 37.80 11.73
N THR A 224 -29.13 37.55 12.77
CA THR A 224 -29.41 37.58 14.23
C THR A 224 -30.09 36.31 14.76
N ASN A 225 -29.67 35.65 15.85
CA ASN A 225 -29.12 36.11 17.13
C ASN A 225 -28.21 35.07 17.84
N LEU A 226 -27.40 35.56 18.80
CA LEU A 226 -26.71 34.78 19.84
C LEU A 226 -27.72 34.09 20.77
N HIS A 227 -27.66 32.76 20.89
CA HIS A 227 -28.06 32.01 22.09
C HIS A 227 -27.35 30.64 22.18
N ARG A 228 -26.93 30.31 23.40
CA ARG A 228 -26.31 29.04 23.82
C ARG A 228 -27.41 28.01 24.13
N SER A 229 -27.39 26.86 23.46
CA SER A 229 -27.78 25.51 23.95
C SER A 229 -27.89 24.54 22.77
N ASP A 230 -27.25 23.38 22.86
CA ASP A 230 -27.43 22.14 22.07
C ASP A 230 -27.85 22.32 20.59
N GLY A 231 -26.87 22.55 19.72
CA GLY A 231 -27.10 22.56 18.28
C GLY A 231 -27.53 21.19 17.74
N PRO A 232 -28.31 21.14 16.63
CA PRO A 232 -28.69 19.89 15.99
C PRO A 232 -27.44 19.07 15.57
N PRO A 233 -27.54 17.73 15.54
CA PRO A 233 -26.40 16.86 15.28
C PRO A 233 -25.79 17.16 13.91
N ILE A 234 -24.46 16.98 13.82
CA ILE A 234 -23.75 16.95 12.53
C ILE A 234 -24.37 15.82 11.71
N ASP A 235 -24.96 16.16 10.56
CA ASP A 235 -25.44 15.18 9.60
C ASP A 235 -24.23 14.49 8.95
N ALA A 236 -24.30 13.18 8.73
CA ALA A 236 -23.22 12.43 8.07
C ALA A 236 -22.90 13.09 6.72
N TRP A 237 -23.95 13.49 5.99
CA TRP A 237 -23.87 14.22 4.73
C TRP A 237 -22.98 15.48 4.79
N ASP A 238 -23.04 16.27 5.87
CA ASP A 238 -22.21 17.47 6.00
C ASP A 238 -20.73 17.14 6.16
N VAL A 239 -20.42 16.01 6.80
CA VAL A 239 -19.05 15.51 6.95
C VAL A 239 -18.55 14.92 5.64
N GLU A 240 -19.41 14.21 4.93
CA GLU A 240 -19.13 13.66 3.60
C GLU A 240 -18.73 14.76 2.62
N LEU A 241 -19.50 15.84 2.53
CA LEU A 241 -19.18 16.98 1.66
C LEU A 241 -17.82 17.61 2.01
N LYS A 242 -17.50 17.71 3.30
CA LYS A 242 -16.19 18.21 3.75
C LYS A 242 -15.06 17.25 3.38
N ALA A 243 -15.29 15.94 3.53
CA ALA A 243 -14.33 14.91 3.14
C ALA A 243 -14.05 14.98 1.63
N ASP A 244 -15.09 15.04 0.80
CA ASP A 244 -14.97 15.07 -0.66
C ASP A 244 -14.25 16.34 -1.15
N ASP A 245 -14.57 17.50 -0.57
CA ASP A 245 -13.84 18.74 -0.87
C ASP A 245 -12.37 18.63 -0.45
N LYS A 246 -12.10 18.04 0.72
CA LYS A 246 -10.72 17.89 1.20
C LYS A 246 -9.92 16.89 0.38
N ILE A 247 -10.53 15.80 -0.08
CA ILE A 247 -9.91 14.85 -1.02
C ILE A 247 -9.46 15.59 -2.29
N LYS A 248 -10.32 16.43 -2.86
CA LYS A 248 -9.96 17.27 -4.03
C LYS A 248 -8.82 18.25 -3.74
N GLN A 249 -8.75 18.81 -2.52
CA GLN A 249 -7.63 19.68 -2.12
C GLN A 249 -6.32 18.89 -2.01
N ALA A 250 -6.36 17.70 -1.41
CA ALA A 250 -5.23 16.80 -1.30
C ALA A 250 -4.71 16.36 -2.67
N GLU A 251 -5.61 15.99 -3.59
CA GLU A 251 -5.28 15.66 -4.99
C GLU A 251 -4.53 16.79 -5.68
N ARG A 252 -4.98 18.04 -5.51
CA ARG A 252 -4.29 19.20 -6.08
C ARG A 252 -2.93 19.43 -5.44
N ALA A 253 -2.77 19.19 -4.14
CA ALA A 253 -1.49 19.30 -3.45
C ALA A 253 -0.51 18.24 -3.96
N LEU A 254 -0.97 17.01 -4.08
CA LEU A 254 -0.19 15.89 -4.60
C LEU A 254 0.22 16.11 -6.06
N ALA A 255 -0.71 16.51 -6.92
CA ALA A 255 -0.40 16.85 -8.31
C ALA A 255 0.63 17.99 -8.46
N ARG A 256 0.68 18.94 -7.51
CA ARG A 256 1.73 19.96 -7.47
C ARG A 256 3.09 19.37 -7.07
N LEU A 257 3.09 18.45 -6.11
CA LEU A 257 4.30 17.71 -5.73
C LEU A 257 4.81 16.89 -6.91
N ASP A 258 3.94 16.13 -7.58
CA ASP A 258 4.29 15.28 -8.74
C ASP A 258 4.91 16.04 -9.89
N LYS A 259 4.43 17.26 -10.17
CA LYS A 259 4.97 18.11 -11.24
C LYS A 259 6.38 18.64 -10.96
N ARG A 260 6.91 18.51 -9.74
CA ARG A 260 8.27 18.97 -9.42
C ARG A 260 9.30 18.07 -10.11
N ASN A 261 10.25 18.70 -10.81
CA ASN A 261 11.43 18.02 -11.33
C ASN A 261 12.48 17.84 -10.23
N ASN A 262 13.31 16.80 -10.36
CA ASN A 262 14.46 16.54 -9.48
C ASN A 262 14.08 16.51 -7.99
N LYS A 263 13.06 15.71 -7.64
CA LYS A 263 12.61 15.55 -6.25
C LYS A 263 13.73 14.94 -5.42
N THR A 264 13.96 15.50 -4.24
CA THR A 264 14.81 14.88 -3.22
C THR A 264 14.18 13.60 -2.68
N THR A 265 14.95 12.69 -2.08
CA THR A 265 14.41 11.48 -1.42
C THR A 265 13.28 11.83 -0.45
N LYS A 266 13.49 12.85 0.39
CA LYS A 266 12.45 13.34 1.32
C LYS A 266 11.15 13.74 0.63
N GLN A 267 11.22 14.36 -0.55
CA GLN A 267 10.02 14.73 -1.32
C GLN A 267 9.34 13.53 -1.97
N LEU A 268 10.10 12.48 -2.29
CA LEU A 268 9.55 11.21 -2.75
C LEU A 268 8.87 10.47 -1.60
N ASP A 269 9.47 10.46 -0.40
CA ASP A 269 8.84 9.91 0.81
C ASP A 269 7.53 10.63 1.14
N GLN A 270 7.53 11.98 1.04
CA GLN A 270 6.33 12.80 1.20
C GLN A 270 5.26 12.46 0.15
N ARG A 271 5.67 12.27 -1.11
CA ARG A 271 4.74 11.91 -2.18
C ARG A 271 4.08 10.56 -1.89
N ASP A 272 4.89 9.56 -1.57
CA ASP A 272 4.45 8.18 -1.35
C ASP A 272 3.55 8.12 -0.08
N ASP A 273 3.89 8.82 1.01
CA ASP A 273 3.03 8.91 2.20
C ASP A 273 1.70 9.64 1.94
N ALA A 274 1.73 10.72 1.15
CA ALA A 274 0.52 11.44 0.78
C ALA A 274 -0.41 10.60 -0.11
N TYR A 275 0.13 9.80 -1.04
CA TYR A 275 -0.64 8.83 -1.82
C TYR A 275 -1.33 7.81 -0.90
N ARG A 276 -0.58 7.16 0.00
CA ARG A 276 -1.15 6.15 0.92
C ARG A 276 -2.32 6.69 1.73
N ARG A 277 -2.20 7.90 2.29
CA ARG A 277 -3.28 8.56 3.04
C ARG A 277 -4.46 8.95 2.17
N LEU A 278 -4.21 9.49 0.98
CA LEU A 278 -5.27 9.88 0.05
C LEU A 278 -6.06 8.66 -0.45
N ASP A 279 -5.39 7.55 -0.72
CA ASP A 279 -6.04 6.32 -1.13
C ASP A 279 -6.85 5.69 0.00
N ALA A 280 -6.33 5.69 1.24
CA ALA A 280 -7.12 5.28 2.40
C ALA A 280 -8.37 6.17 2.59
N ALA A 281 -8.26 7.48 2.37
CA ALA A 281 -9.41 8.39 2.42
C ALA A 281 -10.46 8.05 1.34
N ARG A 282 -10.01 7.77 0.10
CA ARG A 282 -10.89 7.38 -1.01
C ARG A 282 -11.57 6.03 -0.75
N ARG A 283 -10.85 5.05 -0.22
CA ARG A 283 -11.40 3.73 0.15
C ARG A 283 -12.52 3.88 1.18
N LEU A 284 -12.29 4.63 2.25
CA LEU A 284 -13.35 4.91 3.24
C LEU A 284 -14.60 5.53 2.62
N ARG A 285 -14.44 6.48 1.69
CA ARG A 285 -15.57 7.09 0.97
C ARG A 285 -16.28 6.12 0.03
N ALA A 286 -15.55 5.21 -0.61
CA ALA A 286 -16.11 4.24 -1.53
C ALA A 286 -16.86 3.10 -0.81
N ASP A 287 -16.28 2.56 0.26
CA ASP A 287 -16.78 1.36 0.92
C ASP A 287 -17.92 1.64 1.90
N GLN A 288 -17.87 2.80 2.57
CA GLN A 288 -18.80 3.17 3.64
C GLN A 288 -19.28 4.62 3.49
N PRO A 289 -19.98 4.96 2.39
CA PRO A 289 -20.29 6.35 2.05
C PRO A 289 -21.17 7.06 3.07
N GLU A 290 -22.08 6.35 3.74
CA GLU A 290 -23.05 6.94 4.69
C GLU A 290 -22.61 6.81 6.16
N ASP A 291 -21.46 6.17 6.45
CA ASP A 291 -20.98 5.99 7.81
C ASP A 291 -20.25 7.25 8.31
N LEU A 292 -20.72 7.80 9.43
CA LEU A 292 -20.16 9.03 10.00
C LEU A 292 -18.69 8.86 10.45
N LEU A 293 -18.30 7.69 10.96
CA LEU A 293 -16.91 7.44 11.34
C LEU A 293 -16.03 7.35 10.09
N ALA A 294 -16.49 6.66 9.04
CA ALA A 294 -15.78 6.58 7.76
C ALA A 294 -15.63 7.96 7.10
N ALA A 295 -16.69 8.78 7.08
CA ALA A 295 -16.64 10.13 6.54
C ALA A 295 -15.68 11.04 7.33
N ALA A 296 -15.71 10.97 8.66
CA ALA A 296 -14.78 11.71 9.50
C ALA A 296 -13.32 11.23 9.33
N GLY A 297 -13.11 9.91 9.21
CA GLY A 297 -11.81 9.31 8.92
C GLY A 297 -11.25 9.74 7.57
N ALA A 298 -12.08 9.72 6.52
CA ALA A 298 -11.70 10.19 5.19
C ALA A 298 -11.31 11.67 5.20
N LEU A 299 -12.06 12.52 5.92
CA LEU A 299 -11.71 13.93 6.09
C LEU A 299 -10.35 14.11 6.77
N VAL A 300 -10.07 13.37 7.85
CA VAL A 300 -8.77 13.45 8.54
C VAL A 300 -7.63 13.00 7.63
N LEU A 301 -7.76 11.83 7.00
CA LEU A 301 -6.75 11.28 6.09
C LEU A 301 -6.49 12.23 4.91
N ALA A 302 -7.53 12.83 4.34
CA ALA A 302 -7.37 13.83 3.28
C ALA A 302 -6.67 15.11 3.76
N ARG A 303 -6.97 15.60 4.97
CA ARG A 303 -6.22 16.74 5.57
C ARG A 303 -4.74 16.40 5.75
N GLN A 304 -4.45 15.19 6.23
CA GLN A 304 -3.08 14.73 6.43
C GLN A 304 -2.34 14.58 5.09
N ALA A 305 -2.96 13.94 4.09
CA ALA A 305 -2.42 13.80 2.74
C ALA A 305 -2.05 15.15 2.12
N GLU A 306 -2.93 16.16 2.22
CA GLU A 306 -2.65 17.50 1.72
C GLU A 306 -1.45 18.17 2.43
N ARG A 307 -1.35 18.04 3.76
CA ARG A 307 -0.24 18.61 4.54
C ARG A 307 1.09 17.97 4.17
N VAL A 308 1.12 16.64 4.13
CA VAL A 308 2.31 15.86 3.75
C VAL A 308 2.74 16.21 2.32
N ALA A 309 1.81 16.25 1.36
CA ALA A 309 2.09 16.64 -0.02
C ALA A 309 2.62 18.08 -0.14
N SER A 310 2.22 18.97 0.78
CA SER A 310 2.69 20.36 0.83
C SER A 310 4.02 20.51 1.58
N GLY A 311 4.55 19.44 2.17
CA GLY A 311 5.76 19.46 3.00
C GLY A 311 5.55 20.11 4.38
N ALA A 312 4.30 20.33 4.79
CA ALA A 312 3.96 20.86 6.11
C ALA A 312 4.06 19.75 7.16
N GLU A 313 4.39 20.12 8.40
CA GLU A 313 4.41 19.18 9.52
C GLU A 313 3.02 18.56 9.73
N LEU A 314 2.99 17.24 9.93
CA LEU A 314 1.78 16.50 10.23
C LEU A 314 1.25 16.95 11.59
N GLN A 315 -0.05 17.22 11.67
CA GLN A 315 -0.70 17.57 12.94
C GLN A 315 -1.75 16.52 13.25
N PRO A 316 -1.79 15.99 14.49
CA PRO A 316 -2.82 15.05 14.88
C PRO A 316 -4.20 15.73 14.88
N PRO A 317 -5.29 14.99 14.61
CA PRO A 317 -6.63 15.53 14.79
C PRO A 317 -6.89 15.81 16.28
N CYS A 318 -7.93 16.60 16.57
CA CYS A 318 -8.40 16.72 17.94
C CYS A 318 -9.03 15.39 18.37
N PHE A 319 -8.50 14.75 19.41
CA PHE A 319 -8.98 13.47 19.94
C PHE A 319 -10.49 13.48 20.18
N PHE A 320 -11.04 14.51 20.81
CA PHE A 320 -12.48 14.55 21.09
C PHE A 320 -13.37 14.72 19.84
N ASP A 321 -12.91 15.41 18.82
CA ASP A 321 -13.69 15.60 17.61
C ASP A 321 -12.76 15.83 16.41
N PRO A 322 -12.59 14.84 15.53
CA PRO A 322 -11.70 14.94 14.38
C PRO A 322 -12.14 16.04 13.38
N LEU A 323 -13.37 16.53 13.46
CA LEU A 323 -13.89 17.58 12.58
C LEU A 323 -13.39 18.96 12.97
N HIS A 324 -12.93 19.14 14.21
CA HIS A 324 -12.33 20.38 14.71
C HIS A 324 -10.98 20.69 14.05
N ASN A 325 -10.42 21.84 14.45
CA ASN A 325 -9.02 22.18 14.18
C ASN A 325 -8.06 21.12 14.77
N PRO A 326 -6.83 21.03 14.25
CA PRO A 326 -5.84 20.07 14.74
C PRO A 326 -5.60 20.15 16.25
N GLY A 327 -5.24 19.01 16.84
CA GLY A 327 -4.93 18.88 18.26
C GLY A 327 -3.54 19.43 18.55
N THR A 328 -3.45 20.72 18.88
CA THR A 328 -2.17 21.41 19.15
C THR A 328 -1.84 21.53 20.64
N THR A 329 -2.70 21.04 21.53
CA THR A 329 -2.51 21.08 22.99
C THR A 329 -2.65 19.67 23.54
N GLN A 330 -1.62 19.16 24.20
CA GLN A 330 -1.73 17.91 24.96
C GLN A 330 -2.54 18.15 26.23
N VAL A 331 -3.43 17.21 26.55
CA VAL A 331 -4.28 17.25 27.73
C VAL A 331 -4.34 15.88 28.36
N ASP A 332 -4.35 15.85 29.69
CA ASP A 332 -4.58 14.63 30.44
C ASP A 332 -6.02 14.15 30.21
N TRP A 333 -6.14 12.88 29.89
CA TRP A 333 -7.39 12.16 29.69
C TRP A 333 -7.34 10.84 30.49
N GLU A 334 -8.47 10.14 30.59
CA GLU A 334 -8.66 8.96 31.45
C GLU A 334 -7.47 7.98 31.43
N ASP A 335 -7.24 7.30 32.55
CA ASP A 335 -6.12 6.35 32.76
C ASP A 335 -4.72 6.94 32.51
N GLU A 336 -4.52 8.23 32.83
CA GLU A 336 -3.27 8.97 32.67
C GLU A 336 -2.77 9.04 31.20
N VAL A 337 -3.69 8.88 30.24
CA VAL A 337 -3.37 8.99 28.81
C VAL A 337 -3.38 10.45 28.38
N GLU A 338 -2.26 10.95 27.86
CA GLU A 338 -2.23 12.25 27.19
C GLU A 338 -2.80 12.15 25.77
N VAL A 339 -3.73 13.04 25.43
CA VAL A 339 -4.34 13.09 24.09
C VAL A 339 -4.24 14.48 23.46
N PRO A 340 -4.05 14.58 22.13
CA PRO A 340 -4.00 15.87 21.47
C PRO A 340 -5.39 16.47 21.33
N ALA A 341 -5.59 17.68 21.84
CA ALA A 341 -6.85 18.40 21.79
C ALA A 341 -6.71 19.76 21.10
N CYS A 342 -7.76 20.19 20.39
CA CYS A 342 -7.82 21.56 19.92
C CYS A 342 -8.00 22.53 21.09
N GLN A 343 -7.66 23.81 20.89
CA GLN A 343 -7.68 24.81 21.95
C GLN A 343 -9.06 24.94 22.66
N SER A 344 -10.16 24.73 21.93
CA SER A 344 -11.51 24.77 22.50
C SER A 344 -11.80 23.58 23.39
N CYS A 345 -11.53 22.35 22.95
CA CYS A 345 -11.68 21.14 23.76
C CYS A 345 -10.76 21.15 24.99
N ALA A 346 -9.51 21.59 24.83
CA ALA A 346 -8.59 21.77 25.94
C ALA A 346 -9.12 22.80 26.97
N SER A 347 -9.79 23.87 26.52
CA SER A 347 -10.43 24.82 27.44
C SER A 347 -11.66 24.26 28.14
N VAL A 348 -12.35 23.27 27.58
CA VAL A 348 -13.48 22.60 28.23
C VAL A 348 -12.98 21.72 29.37
N LEU A 349 -11.93 20.93 29.13
CA LEU A 349 -11.27 20.10 30.15
C LEU A 349 -10.69 20.92 31.30
N ARG A 350 -10.00 22.03 30.99
CA ARG A 350 -9.47 22.96 32.00
C ARG A 350 -10.53 23.53 32.95
N ARG A 351 -11.82 23.44 32.58
CA ARG A 351 -12.96 23.86 33.42
C ARG A 351 -13.61 22.69 34.16
N GLY A 352 -12.98 21.52 34.20
CA GLY A 352 -13.50 20.31 34.84
C GLY A 352 -14.73 19.74 34.13
N ARG A 353 -14.85 19.93 32.81
CA ARG A 353 -15.98 19.42 32.01
C ARG A 353 -15.47 18.53 30.88
N THR A 354 -16.27 17.53 30.53
CA THR A 354 -15.99 16.64 29.38
C THR A 354 -16.44 17.30 28.06
N PRO A 355 -15.58 17.33 27.02
CA PRO A 355 -15.98 17.71 25.68
C PRO A 355 -17.13 16.83 25.15
N ILE A 356 -18.07 17.43 24.42
CA ILE A 356 -19.21 16.70 23.82
C ILE A 356 -18.71 15.65 22.82
N GLY A 357 -17.71 16.04 22.04
CA GLY A 357 -17.04 15.23 21.05
C GLY A 357 -17.90 14.78 19.86
N LEU A 358 -17.29 14.00 18.97
CA LEU A 358 -17.99 13.38 17.86
C LEU A 358 -18.90 12.27 18.38
N ARG A 359 -20.22 12.48 18.23
CA ARG A 359 -21.24 11.53 18.70
C ARG A 359 -21.74 10.64 17.58
N VAL A 360 -21.76 9.34 17.84
CA VAL A 360 -22.17 8.29 16.91
C VAL A 360 -23.23 7.40 17.54
N TRP A 361 -23.94 6.63 16.72
CA TRP A 361 -24.95 5.69 17.22
C TRP A 361 -24.27 4.44 17.77
N SER A 362 -24.54 4.09 19.04
CA SER A 362 -24.12 2.80 19.60
C SER A 362 -24.95 1.67 18.99
N LYS A 363 -24.32 0.55 18.66
CA LYS A 363 -24.99 -0.73 18.38
C LYS A 363 -25.01 -1.57 19.67
N SER A 364 -25.76 -1.16 20.69
CA SER A 364 -25.84 -1.90 21.96
C SER A 364 -27.18 -2.63 22.11
N GLY A 365 -27.14 -3.82 22.75
CA GLY A 365 -28.30 -4.68 23.05
C GLY A 365 -28.31 -6.01 22.27
N LEU A 366 -28.93 -7.05 22.83
CA LEU A 366 -28.97 -8.44 22.33
C LEU A 366 -29.51 -8.59 20.88
N LEU A 367 -30.11 -7.53 20.33
CA LEU A 367 -30.67 -7.44 18.98
C LEU A 367 -30.35 -6.10 18.25
N GLY A 368 -29.48 -5.25 18.80
CA GLY A 368 -29.08 -3.97 18.17
C GLY A 368 -30.17 -2.89 18.08
N HIS A 369 -31.25 -3.01 18.86
CA HIS A 369 -32.40 -2.09 18.82
C HIS A 369 -32.29 -0.88 19.75
N ASP A 370 -31.37 -0.87 20.72
CA ASP A 370 -31.21 0.27 21.63
C ASP A 370 -30.16 1.25 21.06
N ARG A 371 -30.66 2.26 20.33
CA ARG A 371 -29.83 3.25 19.64
C ARG A 371 -29.66 4.49 20.53
N LYS A 372 -28.61 4.53 21.33
CA LYS A 372 -28.17 5.74 22.04
C LYS A 372 -27.05 6.43 21.26
N LYS A 373 -27.06 7.76 21.22
CA LYS A 373 -25.88 8.50 20.72
C LYS A 373 -24.83 8.58 21.82
N VAL A 374 -23.64 8.08 21.56
CA VAL A 374 -22.51 8.09 22.50
C VAL A 374 -21.30 8.75 21.84
N PRO A 375 -20.38 9.35 22.60
CA PRO A 375 -19.10 9.78 22.03
C PRO A 375 -18.35 8.59 21.43
N TYR A 376 -17.65 8.80 20.31
CA TYR A 376 -17.04 7.68 19.59
C TYR A 376 -16.01 6.90 20.43
N TRP A 377 -15.31 7.57 21.36
CA TRP A 377 -14.31 6.93 22.23
C TRP A 377 -14.90 6.00 23.28
N THR A 378 -16.23 5.92 23.41
CA THR A 378 -16.89 4.93 24.27
C THR A 378 -17.29 3.67 23.50
N LEU A 379 -17.01 3.60 22.19
CA LEU A 379 -17.18 2.38 21.40
C LEU A 379 -15.98 1.44 21.62
N ASP A 380 -16.16 0.15 21.33
CA ASP A 380 -15.07 -0.82 21.39
C ASP A 380 -14.01 -0.50 20.31
N PRO A 381 -12.74 -0.26 20.71
CA PRO A 381 -11.63 -0.06 19.78
C PRO A 381 -11.44 -1.21 18.78
N GLU A 382 -11.73 -2.46 19.16
CA GLU A 382 -11.48 -3.64 18.31
C GLU A 382 -12.42 -3.67 17.09
N ASP A 383 -13.62 -3.10 17.23
CA ASP A 383 -14.65 -3.13 16.20
C ASP A 383 -14.38 -2.15 15.03
N ASN A 384 -13.62 -1.07 15.28
CA ASN A 384 -13.49 0.01 14.31
C ASN A 384 -12.11 0.70 14.34
N PRO A 385 -11.37 0.72 13.20
CA PRO A 385 -10.02 1.28 13.16
C PRO A 385 -9.96 2.80 13.44
N MET A 386 -11.02 3.56 13.16
CA MET A 386 -11.10 4.98 13.52
C MET A 386 -11.19 5.18 15.03
N VAL A 387 -11.91 4.29 15.73
CA VAL A 387 -12.02 4.32 17.19
C VAL A 387 -10.67 3.91 17.81
N ALA A 388 -10.08 2.81 17.34
CA ALA A 388 -8.80 2.31 17.83
C ALA A 388 -7.66 3.34 17.81
N THR A 389 -7.61 4.15 16.76
CA THR A 389 -6.53 5.13 16.54
C THR A 389 -6.89 6.54 17.02
N GLY A 390 -8.13 6.76 17.50
CA GLY A 390 -8.65 8.11 17.72
C GLY A 390 -8.60 8.96 16.45
N PHE A 391 -8.92 8.37 15.29
CA PHE A 391 -8.76 8.95 13.95
C PHE A 391 -7.32 9.33 13.57
N GLY A 392 -6.31 8.78 14.26
CA GLY A 392 -4.92 9.19 14.11
C GLY A 392 -4.39 10.09 15.23
N ALA A 393 -5.20 10.38 16.25
CA ALA A 393 -4.79 11.14 17.43
C ALA A 393 -3.88 10.34 18.37
N LEU A 394 -4.13 9.03 18.51
CA LEU A 394 -3.39 8.14 19.40
C LEU A 394 -2.23 7.44 18.69
N SER A 395 -2.43 7.07 17.42
CA SER A 395 -1.44 6.39 16.59
C SER A 395 -1.63 6.75 15.11
N ASP A 396 -0.53 6.96 14.38
CA ASP A 396 -0.58 7.38 12.97
C ASP A 396 -0.74 6.20 11.97
N ASP A 397 -1.13 5.03 12.45
CA ASP A 397 -1.27 3.78 11.66
C ASP A 397 -2.66 3.58 11.04
N LEU A 398 -3.53 4.60 11.10
CA LEU A 398 -4.86 4.57 10.49
C LEU A 398 -4.81 4.27 8.97
N PRO A 399 -3.92 4.87 8.14
CA PRO A 399 -3.85 4.55 6.73
C PRO A 399 -3.59 3.05 6.48
N GLU A 400 -2.69 2.45 7.26
CA GLU A 400 -2.37 1.02 7.17
C GLU A 400 -3.55 0.13 7.58
N ARG A 401 -4.29 0.49 8.64
CA ARG A 401 -5.47 -0.27 9.11
C ARG A 401 -6.63 -0.27 8.10
N ILE A 402 -6.76 0.77 7.29
CA ILE A 402 -7.72 0.82 6.19
C ILE A 402 -7.20 0.06 4.96
N GLY A 403 -5.88 0.09 4.72
CA GLY A 403 -5.25 -0.53 3.55
C GLY A 403 -5.30 -2.07 3.50
N VAL A 404 -5.42 -2.72 4.65
CA VAL A 404 -5.35 -4.19 4.83
C VAL A 404 -6.72 -4.89 4.69
N ARG A 405 -7.83 -4.16 4.61
CA ARG A 405 -9.18 -4.74 4.51
C ARG A 405 -9.67 -4.94 3.09
#